data_AF-A0A427AMR6-F1
#
_entry.id   AF-A0A427AMR6-F1
#
_cell.length_a   1.000
_cell.length_b   1.000
_cell.length_c   1.000
_cell.angle_alpha   90.00
_cell.angle_beta   90.00
_cell.angle_gamma   90.00
#
_symmetry.space_group_name_H-M   'P 1'
#
loop_
_entity.id
_entity.type
_entity.pdbx_description
1 polymer ?
#
loop_
_entity_poly.entity_id
_entity_poly.type
_entity_poly.pdbx_seq_one_letter_code
_entity_poly.pdbx_strand_id
1 'polypeptide(L)' 'MKALESARAKLPRQAVVQYKESLGFKDELKRMGQVTYEYGYRVALAHFHAQHLDAEVEEDPFTIHPEDDLVSMERQ' A
#
# COMPACT_ATOMS: atom_id res chain seq x y z
N MET A 1 29.06 -31.46 11.08
CA MET A 1 27.93 -31.21 10.16
C MET A 1 26.85 -30.30 10.76
N LYS A 2 26.31 -30.57 11.96
CA LYS A 2 25.27 -29.75 12.61
C LYS A 2 25.54 -28.23 12.67
N ALA A 3 26.78 -27.81 12.94
CA ALA A 3 27.13 -26.39 13.02
C ALA A 3 27.06 -25.67 11.66
N LEU A 4 27.40 -26.36 10.57
CA LEU A 4 27.34 -25.83 9.21
C LEU A 4 25.89 -25.67 8.73
N GLU A 5 25.02 -26.65 9.02
CA GLU A 5 23.58 -26.54 8.75
C GLU A 5 22.92 -25.41 9.54
N SER A 6 23.28 -25.24 10.82
CA SER A 6 22.79 -24.14 11.64
C SER A 6 23.23 -22.77 11.11
N ALA A 7 24.49 -22.63 10.68
CA ALA A 7 24.99 -21.41 10.06
C ALA A 7 24.23 -21.10 8.75
N ARG A 8 23.98 -22.11 7.92
CA ARG A 8 23.24 -21.98 6.66
C ARG A 8 21.77 -21.59 6.86
N ALA A 9 21.13 -22.02 7.96
CA ALA A 9 19.77 -21.63 8.32
C ALA A 9 19.66 -20.22 8.93
N LYS A 10 20.75 -19.65 9.45
CA LYS A 10 20.80 -18.28 9.99
C LYS A 10 20.88 -17.21 8.89
N LEU A 11 21.54 -17.50 7.77
CA LEU A 11 21.68 -16.57 6.64
C LEU A 11 20.32 -16.11 6.05
N PRO A 12 19.34 -17.00 5.77
CA PRO A 12 18.02 -16.58 5.29
C PRO A 12 17.26 -15.73 6.31
N ARG A 13 17.37 -16.05 7.60
CA ARG A 13 16.71 -15.29 8.66
C ARG A 13 17.26 -13.86 8.73
N GLN A 14 18.57 -13.72 8.60
CA GLN A 14 19.21 -12.41 8.58
C GLN A 14 18.83 -11.61 7.33
N ALA A 15 18.76 -12.27 6.16
CA ALA A 15 18.30 -11.63 4.92
C ALA A 15 16.86 -11.10 5.02
N VAL A 16 15.94 -11.85 5.65
CA VAL A 16 14.55 -11.39 5.87
C VAL A 16 14.49 -10.18 6.80
N VAL A 17 15.29 -10.16 7.86
CA VAL A 17 15.36 -9.00 8.76
C VAL A 17 15.87 -7.77 8.01
N GLN A 18 16.96 -7.92 7.26
CA GLN A 18 17.52 -6.83 6.45
C GLN A 18 16.53 -6.32 5.39
N TYR A 19 15.80 -7.23 4.74
CA TYR A 19 14.76 -6.85 3.79
C TYR A 19 13.64 -6.03 4.44
N LYS A 20 13.14 -6.46 5.61
CA LYS A 20 12.11 -5.70 6.35
C LYS A 20 12.58 -4.33 6.84
N GLU A 21 13.88 -4.19 7.10
CA GLU A 21 14.48 -2.91 7.52
C GLU A 21 14.75 -1.97 6.35
N SER A 22 14.83 -2.52 5.12
CA SER A 22 15.13 -1.77 3.89
C SER A 22 14.11 -0.67 3.61
N LEU A 23 14.58 0.40 2.95
CA LEU A 23 13.74 1.52 2.56
C LEU A 23 12.62 1.09 1.59
N GLY A 24 12.96 0.25 0.61
CA GLY A 24 12.01 -0.25 -0.38
C GLY A 24 10.82 -0.99 0.25
N PHE A 25 11.06 -1.83 1.27
CA PHE A 25 9.98 -2.51 1.98
C PHE A 25 9.07 -1.52 2.74
N LYS A 26 9.66 -0.52 3.38
CA LYS A 26 8.87 0.52 4.09
C LYS A 26 8.03 1.36 3.13
N ASP A 27 8.56 1.68 1.96
CA ASP A 27 7.83 2.44 0.94
C ASP A 27 6.74 1.60 0.26
N GLU A 28 7.00 0.30 0.06
CA GLU A 28 5.98 -0.64 -0.39
C GLU A 28 4.85 -0.77 0.63
N LEU A 29 5.15 -0.83 1.93
CA LEU A 29 4.12 -0.83 2.98
C LEU A 29 3.25 0.44 2.96
N LYS A 30 3.84 1.63 2.73
CA LYS A 30 3.07 2.87 2.58
C LYS A 30 2.13 2.80 1.38
N ARG A 31 2.61 2.32 0.23
CA ARG A 31 1.82 2.12 -0.99
C ARG A 31 0.69 1.11 -0.76
N MET A 32 0.98 -0.02 -0.12
CA MET A 32 -0.02 -1.04 0.22
C MET A 32 -1.10 -0.49 1.17
N GLY A 33 -0.70 0.34 2.15
CA GLY A 33 -1.64 1.00 3.05
C GLY A 33 -2.60 1.94 2.31
N GLN A 34 -2.07 2.73 1.38
CA GLN A 34 -2.89 3.61 0.52
C GLN A 34 -3.90 2.81 -0.31
N VAL A 35 -3.44 1.77 -1.02
CA VAL A 35 -4.30 0.96 -1.89
C VAL A 35 -5.40 0.25 -1.10
N THR A 36 -5.08 -0.31 0.07
CA THR A 36 -6.08 -1.01 0.90
C THR A 36 -7.10 -0.04 1.50
N TYR A 37 -6.66 1.14 1.91
CA TYR A 37 -7.54 2.20 2.39
C TYR A 37 -8.48 2.72 1.28
N GLU A 38 -7.93 3.03 0.10
CA GLU A 38 -8.70 3.46 -1.08
C GLU A 38 -9.76 2.42 -1.47
N TYR A 39 -9.38 1.14 -1.51
CA TYR A 39 -10.33 0.07 -1.82
C TYR A 39 -11.47 0.01 -0.79
N GLY A 40 -11.14 0.06 0.51
CA GLY A 40 -12.14 0.05 1.57
C GLY A 40 -13.08 1.25 1.50
N TYR A 41 -12.54 2.43 1.20
CA TYR A 41 -13.31 3.65 0.99
C TYR A 41 -14.30 3.51 -0.17
N ARG A 42 -13.84 3.08 -1.35
CA ARG A 42 -14.69 2.88 -2.54
C ARG A 42 -15.83 1.89 -2.27
N VAL A 43 -15.55 0.80 -1.54
CA VAL A 43 -16.57 -0.18 -1.14
C VAL A 43 -17.61 0.44 -0.20
N ALA A 44 -17.16 1.17 0.83
CA ALA A 44 -18.05 1.84 1.76
C ALA A 44 -18.92 2.90 1.05
N LEU A 45 -18.32 3.65 0.12
CA LEU A 45 -19.00 4.67 -0.69
C LEU A 45 -20.08 4.05 -1.59
N ALA A 46 -19.76 2.97 -2.31
CA ALA A 46 -20.73 2.26 -3.14
C ALA A 46 -21.91 1.72 -2.31
N HIS A 47 -21.62 1.19 -1.12
CA HIS A 47 -22.65 0.71 -0.20
C HIS A 47 -23.53 1.85 0.34
N PHE A 48 -22.93 2.99 0.67
CA PHE A 48 -23.66 4.18 1.09
C PHE A 48 -24.62 4.67 -0.01
N HIS A 49 -24.15 4.81 -1.24
CA HIS A 49 -24.98 5.23 -2.37
C HIS A 49 -26.13 4.24 -2.66
N ALA A 50 -25.89 2.94 -2.50
CA ALA A 50 -26.94 1.93 -2.66
C ALA A 50 -28.07 2.06 -1.61
N GLN A 51 -27.77 2.60 -0.43
CA GLN A 51 -28.74 2.80 0.65
C GLN A 51 -29.37 4.20 0.66
N HIS A 52 -28.65 5.19 0.14
CA HIS A 52 -29.02 6.61 0.18
C HIS A 52 -28.83 7.27 -1.18
N LEU A 53 -29.71 6.95 -2.13
CA LEU A 53 -29.66 7.43 -3.52
C LEU A 53 -29.64 8.97 -3.67
N ASP A 54 -30.26 9.69 -2.74
CA ASP A 54 -30.38 11.15 -2.78
C ASP A 54 -29.34 11.87 -1.90
N ALA A 55 -28.45 11.13 -1.24
CA ALA A 55 -27.44 11.71 -0.37
C ALA A 55 -26.19 12.07 -1.19
N GLU A 56 -25.86 13.36 -1.26
CA GLU A 56 -24.57 13.81 -1.78
C GLU A 56 -23.44 13.41 -0.82
N VAL A 57 -22.36 12.89 -1.40
CA VAL A 57 -21.09 12.67 -0.72
C VAL A 57 -20.09 13.70 -1.24
N GLU A 58 -19.26 14.22 -0.34
CA GLU A 58 -18.13 15.09 -0.68
C GLU A 58 -17.22 14.41 -1.72
N GLU A 59 -16.52 15.23 -2.52
CA GLU A 59 -15.66 14.76 -3.61
C GLU A 59 -14.69 13.67 -3.13
N ASP A 60 -14.66 12.53 -3.86
CA ASP A 60 -13.81 11.39 -3.51
C ASP A 60 -12.35 11.83 -3.61
N PRO A 61 -11.58 11.84 -2.50
CA PRO A 61 -10.19 12.29 -2.46
C PRO A 61 -9.23 11.39 -3.27
N PHE A 62 -9.71 10.28 -3.82
CA PHE A 62 -8.98 9.38 -4.71
C PHE A 62 -9.40 9.52 -6.18
N THR A 63 -10.26 10.48 -6.51
CA THR A 63 -10.60 10.80 -7.90
C THR A 63 -9.36 11.38 -8.58
N ILE A 64 -8.92 10.77 -9.68
CA ILE A 64 -7.83 11.31 -10.50
C ILE A 64 -8.40 12.47 -11.31
N HIS A 65 -7.93 13.67 -11.03
CA HIS A 65 -8.28 14.87 -11.78
C HIS A 65 -7.30 15.08 -12.94
N PRO A 66 -7.71 15.71 -14.06
CA PRO A 66 -6.81 16.04 -15.17
C PRO A 66 -5.66 16.97 -14.73
N GLU A 67 -5.81 17.70 -13.63
CA GLU A 67 -4.75 18.48 -12.99
C GLU A 67 -3.67 17.59 -12.34
N ASP A 68 -4.03 16.39 -11.86
CA ASP A 68 -3.08 15.45 -11.27
C ASP A 68 -2.13 14.88 -12.32
N ASP A 69 -2.60 14.75 -13.58
CA ASP A 69 -1.77 14.34 -14.72
C ASP A 69 -0.69 15.38 -15.07
N LEU A 70 -0.87 16.64 -14.65
CA LEU A 70 0.12 17.71 -14.83
C LEU A 70 1.20 17.68 -13.74
N VAL A 71 0.97 16.94 -12.66
CA VAL A 71 1.96 16.74 -11.59
C VAL A 71 2.90 15.61 -12.00
N SER A 72 4.06 15.96 -12.56
CA SER A 72 5.12 14.99 -12.80
C SER A 72 5.57 14.38 -11.47
N MET A 73 5.16 13.14 -11.18
CA MET A 73 5.74 12.39 -10.07
C MET A 73 7.19 12.05 -10.43
N GLU A 74 8.13 12.78 -9.82
CA GLU A 74 9.56 12.54 -9.97
C GLU A 74 9.86 11.10 -9.56
N ARG A 75 10.14 10.25 -10.55
CA ARG A 75 10.60 8.88 -10.32
C ARG A 75 12.10 8.97 -10.02
N GLN A 76 12.44 8.92 -8.73
CA GLN A 76 13.81 8.72 -8.25
C GLN A 76 14.35 7.34 -8.65
#